data_AF-A0AAD8LQ36-F1
#
_entry.id   AF-A0AAD8LQ36-F1
#
_cell.length_a   1.000
_cell.length_b   1.000
_cell.length_c   1.000
_cell.angle_alpha   90.00
_cell.angle_beta   90.00
_cell.angle_gamma   90.00
#
_symmetry.space_group_name_H-M   'P 1'
#
loop_
_entity.id
_entity.type
_entity.pdbx_description
1 polymer ?
#
loop_
_entity_poly.entity_id
_entity_poly.type
_entity_poly.pdbx_seq_one_letter_code
_entity_poly.pdbx_strand_id
1 'polypeptide(L)'
;MSFKEVFTFRTLSATFVAANGIIMYSNINKLKRSRPEFKDVAPPEERHRIAIFDNVAPTYDLTYNAIHSKLGITAAKENMLKRAKGHVLEVAAGTLENYKLYGDIDSLTAVDRSLGMCLEMKRKVDSVKPKFPVTIICGDASALPFEDESFNTVVSTHGMCSVEKPHDYLLEIARVMRPSARFFALERGVVYYRPLRRILEWMKIYPNPNIPWKHGYFENRDPLELLRNCKNLKVTDFAVFGYGMNYTIVSRRVDCDKMSELSDEPRIRNTARIVHKYDPLWE
;
A
#
# COMPACT_ATOMS: atom_id res chain seq x y z
N MET A 1 -29.61 -26.18 45.28
CA MET A 1 -29.58 -24.96 44.46
C MET A 1 -30.77 -25.00 43.54
N SER A 2 -31.69 -24.05 43.65
CA SER A 2 -32.96 -24.09 42.91
C SER A 2 -32.72 -23.77 41.43
N PHE A 3 -33.40 -24.47 40.51
CA PHE A 3 -33.31 -24.20 39.06
C PHE A 3 -33.58 -22.73 38.68
N LYS A 4 -34.28 -21.98 39.56
CA LYS A 4 -34.56 -20.54 39.42
C LYS A 4 -33.35 -19.63 39.66
N GLU A 5 -32.30 -20.10 40.35
CA GLU A 5 -31.10 -19.29 40.66
C GLU A 5 -30.07 -19.27 39.51
N VAL A 6 -30.09 -20.31 38.66
CA VAL A 6 -29.12 -20.50 37.56
C VAL A 6 -29.39 -19.56 36.38
N PHE A 7 -30.64 -19.15 36.16
CA PHE A 7 -31.07 -18.30 35.04
C PHE A 7 -31.52 -16.90 35.46
N THR A 8 -31.01 -16.37 36.57
CA THR A 8 -31.23 -14.96 36.87
C THR A 8 -30.49 -14.11 35.82
N PHE A 9 -31.07 -12.96 35.44
CA PHE A 9 -30.42 -12.01 34.53
C PHE A 9 -28.98 -11.70 34.97
N ARG A 10 -28.74 -11.61 36.29
CA ARG A 10 -27.42 -11.40 36.87
C ARG A 10 -26.44 -12.54 36.55
N THR A 11 -26.84 -13.80 36.73
CA THR A 11 -25.99 -14.97 36.44
C THR A 11 -25.70 -15.07 34.93
N LEU A 12 -26.71 -14.82 34.08
CA LEU A 12 -26.55 -14.78 32.62
C LEU A 12 -25.61 -13.66 32.17
N SER A 13 -25.79 -12.43 32.66
CA SER A 13 -24.91 -11.30 32.36
C SER A 13 -23.47 -11.54 32.81
N ALA A 14 -23.27 -12.05 34.03
CA ALA A 14 -21.93 -12.36 34.54
C ALA A 14 -21.22 -13.42 33.69
N THR A 15 -21.94 -14.47 33.29
CA THR A 15 -21.40 -15.55 32.44
C THR A 15 -21.06 -15.03 31.05
N PHE A 16 -21.94 -14.23 30.44
CA PHE A 16 -21.70 -13.61 29.15
C PHE A 16 -20.46 -12.70 29.16
N VAL A 17 -20.33 -11.85 30.19
CA VAL A 17 -19.17 -10.97 30.35
C VAL A 17 -17.89 -11.78 30.56
N ALA A 18 -17.91 -12.82 31.40
CA ALA A 18 -16.74 -13.66 31.66
C ALA A 18 -16.30 -14.41 30.40
N ALA A 19 -17.22 -15.06 29.68
CA ALA A 19 -16.92 -15.81 28.47
C ALA A 19 -16.36 -14.91 27.35
N ASN A 20 -17.01 -13.77 27.09
CA ASN A 20 -16.51 -12.80 26.10
C ASN A 20 -15.20 -12.16 26.54
N GLY A 21 -15.01 -11.92 27.84
CA GLY A 21 -13.76 -11.43 28.42
C GLY A 21 -12.60 -12.39 28.20
N ILE A 22 -12.80 -13.70 28.40
CA ILE A 22 -11.80 -14.74 28.13
C ILE A 22 -11.43 -14.77 26.64
N ILE A 23 -12.42 -14.73 25.75
CA ILE A 23 -12.19 -14.71 24.30
C ILE A 23 -11.40 -13.45 23.89
N MET A 24 -11.79 -12.28 24.41
CA MET A 24 -11.11 -11.02 24.14
C MET A 24 -9.67 -11.04 24.66
N TYR A 25 -9.45 -11.49 25.89
CA TYR A 25 -8.12 -11.65 26.48
C TYR A 25 -7.24 -12.61 25.66
N SER A 26 -7.79 -13.76 25.26
CA SER A 26 -7.10 -14.74 24.42
C SER A 26 -6.69 -14.14 23.06
N ASN A 27 -7.60 -13.44 22.39
CA ASN A 27 -7.33 -12.78 21.11
C ASN A 27 -6.28 -11.66 21.23
N ILE A 28 -6.36 -10.85 22.29
CA ILE A 28 -5.37 -9.81 22.59
C ILE A 28 -3.99 -10.42 22.82
N ASN A 29 -3.90 -11.50 23.60
CA ASN A 29 -2.63 -12.17 23.86
C ASN A 29 -2.06 -12.83 22.60
N LYS A 30 -2.91 -13.42 21.75
CA LYS A 30 -2.51 -13.94 20.45
C LYS A 30 -1.96 -12.82 19.56
N LEU A 31 -2.61 -11.66 19.54
CA LEU A 31 -2.16 -10.48 18.79
C LEU A 31 -0.83 -9.93 19.33
N LYS A 32 -0.63 -9.88 20.64
CA LYS A 32 0.65 -9.47 21.24
C LYS A 32 1.78 -10.42 20.87
N ARG A 33 1.54 -11.73 20.92
CA ARG A 33 2.53 -12.76 20.58
C ARG A 33 2.87 -12.82 19.09
N SER A 34 1.95 -12.42 18.20
CA SER A 34 2.20 -12.41 16.76
C SER A 34 2.95 -11.17 16.27
N ARG A 35 3.18 -10.18 17.14
CA ARG A 35 3.82 -8.90 16.82
C ARG A 35 5.23 -8.85 17.42
N PRO A 36 6.14 -8.01 16.90
CA PRO A 36 7.39 -7.73 17.59
C PRO A 36 7.14 -7.32 19.04
N GLU A 37 8.06 -7.65 19.93
CA GLU A 37 8.07 -7.09 21.28
C GLU A 37 8.08 -5.55 21.20
N PHE A 38 7.20 -4.90 21.96
CA PHE A 38 7.15 -3.44 22.00
C PHE A 38 8.37 -2.91 22.75
N LYS A 39 9.24 -2.17 22.06
CA LYS A 39 10.34 -1.41 22.63
C LYS A 39 10.23 0.02 22.12
N ASP A 40 10.34 0.98 23.03
CA ASP A 40 10.28 2.39 22.67
C ASP A 40 11.62 2.81 22.05
N VAL A 41 11.71 2.72 20.72
CA VAL A 41 12.93 2.97 19.95
C VAL A 41 12.63 3.88 18.76
N ALA A 42 13.63 4.66 18.36
CA ALA A 42 13.56 5.40 17.11
C ALA A 42 13.42 4.44 15.91
N PRO A 43 12.77 4.87 14.81
CA PRO A 43 12.72 4.06 13.60
C PRO A 43 14.14 3.85 13.03
N PRO A 44 14.37 2.72 12.33
CA PRO A 44 15.64 2.48 11.68
C PRO A 44 15.82 3.42 10.48
N GLU A 45 17.06 3.61 10.08
CA GLU A 45 17.37 4.30 8.83
C GLU A 45 16.68 3.63 7.62
N GLU A 46 16.37 4.43 6.59
CA GLU A 46 15.72 3.92 5.36
C GLU A 46 16.50 2.75 4.73
N ARG A 47 17.84 2.79 4.76
CA ARG A 47 18.69 1.70 4.22
C ARG A 47 18.39 0.34 4.84
N HIS A 48 18.09 0.29 6.14
CA HIS A 48 17.73 -0.94 6.84
C HIS A 48 16.37 -1.43 6.37
N ARG A 49 15.41 -0.51 6.19
CA ARG A 49 14.06 -0.84 5.72
C ARG A 49 14.09 -1.37 4.28
N ILE A 50 14.89 -0.75 3.40
CA ILE A 50 15.09 -1.23 2.03
C ILE A 50 15.72 -2.63 2.03
N ALA A 51 16.72 -2.88 2.87
CA ALA A 51 17.35 -4.21 2.98
C ALA A 51 16.35 -5.30 3.41
N ILE A 52 15.34 -4.99 4.23
CA ILE A 52 14.26 -5.94 4.54
C ILE A 52 13.50 -6.32 3.26
N PHE A 53 13.16 -5.34 2.43
CA PHE A 53 12.47 -5.59 1.15
C PHE A 53 13.35 -6.37 0.17
N ASP A 54 14.64 -6.04 0.05
CA ASP A 54 15.59 -6.81 -0.78
C ASP A 54 15.65 -8.28 -0.36
N ASN A 55 15.71 -8.55 0.95
CA ASN A 55 15.82 -9.92 1.48
C ASN A 55 14.53 -10.74 1.31
N VAL A 56 13.35 -10.11 1.43
CA VAL A 56 12.08 -10.83 1.30
C VAL A 56 11.62 -10.97 -0.15
N ALA A 57 12.16 -10.17 -1.09
CA ALA A 57 11.68 -10.09 -2.48
C ALA A 57 11.42 -11.47 -3.14
N PRO A 58 12.34 -12.47 -3.08
CA PRO A 58 12.11 -13.77 -3.72
C PRO A 58 10.91 -14.57 -3.19
N THR A 59 10.46 -14.27 -1.96
CA THR A 59 9.37 -14.97 -1.27
C THR A 59 8.20 -14.05 -0.92
N TYR A 60 8.22 -12.80 -1.38
CA TYR A 60 7.25 -11.78 -0.99
C TYR A 60 5.82 -12.20 -1.32
N ASP A 61 5.58 -12.61 -2.57
CA ASP A 61 4.24 -13.00 -3.03
C ASP A 61 3.70 -14.21 -2.27
N LEU A 62 4.53 -15.22 -2.05
CA LEU A 62 4.17 -16.41 -1.26
C LEU A 62 3.81 -16.06 0.19
N THR A 63 4.53 -15.09 0.76
CA THR A 63 4.34 -14.64 2.14
C THR A 63 3.03 -13.87 2.31
N TYR A 64 2.70 -12.98 1.37
CA TYR A 64 1.64 -12.00 1.56
C TYR A 64 0.32 -12.33 0.84
N ASN A 65 0.33 -13.10 -0.26
CA ASN A 65 -0.88 -13.31 -1.08
C ASN A 65 -2.04 -13.96 -0.33
N ALA A 66 -1.78 -14.97 0.49
CA ALA A 66 -2.83 -15.66 1.27
C ALA A 66 -3.48 -14.71 2.29
N ILE A 67 -2.68 -13.89 2.96
CA ILE A 67 -3.17 -12.90 3.93
C ILE A 67 -3.92 -11.79 3.22
N HIS A 68 -3.41 -11.29 2.08
CA HIS A 68 -4.08 -10.29 1.26
C HIS A 68 -5.45 -10.77 0.79
N SER A 69 -5.56 -12.01 0.33
CA SER A 69 -6.84 -12.61 -0.06
C SER A 69 -7.82 -12.67 1.11
N LYS A 70 -7.38 -13.22 2.25
CA LYS A 70 -8.22 -13.37 3.46
C LYS A 70 -8.72 -12.03 4.02
N LEU A 71 -7.95 -10.96 3.87
CA LEU A 71 -8.30 -9.62 4.36
C LEU A 71 -9.06 -8.77 3.32
N GLY A 72 -9.39 -9.34 2.16
CA GLY A 72 -10.09 -8.63 1.08
C GLY A 72 -9.22 -7.63 0.31
N ILE A 73 -7.91 -7.60 0.55
CA ILE A 73 -6.96 -6.71 -0.14
C ILE A 73 -6.90 -7.07 -1.62
N THR A 74 -6.85 -8.36 -1.98
CA THR A 74 -6.82 -8.79 -3.38
C THR A 74 -8.07 -8.33 -4.14
N ALA A 75 -9.26 -8.52 -3.57
CA ALA A 75 -10.51 -8.06 -4.18
C ALA A 75 -10.58 -6.53 -4.29
N ALA A 76 -10.04 -5.80 -3.31
CA ALA A 76 -9.93 -4.34 -3.37
C ALA A 76 -8.98 -3.89 -4.50
N LYS A 77 -7.83 -4.55 -4.68
CA LYS A 77 -6.91 -4.31 -5.80
C LYS A 77 -7.60 -4.57 -7.13
N GLU A 78 -8.24 -5.72 -7.31
CA GLU A 78 -8.96 -6.08 -8.54
C GLU A 78 -10.01 -5.03 -8.93
N ASN A 79 -10.84 -4.60 -7.98
CA ASN A 79 -11.88 -3.61 -8.24
C ASN A 79 -11.33 -2.22 -8.59
N MET A 80 -10.17 -1.87 -8.04
CA MET A 80 -9.53 -0.58 -8.25
C MET A 80 -8.71 -0.56 -9.55
N LEU A 81 -7.83 -1.53 -9.75
CA LEU A 81 -6.82 -1.54 -10.81
C LEU A 81 -7.38 -1.87 -12.20
N LYS A 82 -8.52 -2.55 -12.29
CA LYS A 82 -9.25 -2.73 -13.56
C LYS A 82 -9.72 -1.41 -14.20
N ARG A 83 -9.68 -0.30 -13.43
CA ARG A 83 -10.07 1.05 -13.88
C ARG A 83 -8.88 1.86 -14.39
N ALA A 84 -7.65 1.34 -14.25
CA ALA A 84 -6.45 1.95 -14.81
C ALA A 84 -6.52 1.95 -16.34
N LYS A 85 -6.05 3.03 -16.96
CA LYS A 85 -6.09 3.24 -18.41
C LYS A 85 -4.89 4.09 -18.85
N GLY A 86 -4.58 4.00 -20.14
CA GLY A 86 -3.51 4.78 -20.75
C GLY A 86 -2.14 4.27 -20.33
N HIS A 87 -1.18 5.19 -20.22
CA HIS A 87 0.10 4.91 -19.62
C HIS A 87 0.01 4.93 -18.09
N VAL A 88 0.33 3.78 -17.48
CA VAL A 88 0.21 3.55 -16.05
C VAL A 88 1.58 3.61 -15.38
N LEU A 89 1.69 4.39 -14.31
CA LEU A 89 2.84 4.36 -13.40
C LEU A 89 2.44 3.62 -12.12
N GLU A 90 3.15 2.56 -11.76
CA GLU A 90 3.08 1.93 -10.45
C GLU A 90 4.30 2.32 -9.60
N VAL A 91 4.07 3.02 -8.50
CA VAL A 91 5.11 3.48 -7.57
C VAL A 91 5.17 2.59 -6.33
N ALA A 92 6.38 2.31 -5.86
CA ALA A 92 6.63 1.28 -4.84
C ALA A 92 6.01 -0.07 -5.26
N ALA A 93 6.31 -0.49 -6.49
CA ALA A 93 5.65 -1.61 -7.17
C ALA A 93 6.00 -2.99 -6.60
N GLY A 94 7.01 -3.11 -5.72
CA GLY A 94 7.43 -4.37 -5.12
C GLY A 94 7.81 -5.43 -6.15
N THR A 95 7.20 -6.61 -6.12
CA THR A 95 7.43 -7.69 -7.09
C THR A 95 6.55 -7.58 -8.34
N LEU A 96 5.86 -6.45 -8.54
CA LEU A 96 4.91 -6.19 -9.64
C LEU A 96 3.76 -7.20 -9.69
N GLU A 97 3.28 -7.70 -8.56
CA GLU A 97 2.18 -8.67 -8.49
C GLU A 97 0.85 -8.16 -9.08
N ASN A 98 0.70 -6.84 -9.15
CA ASN A 98 -0.49 -6.18 -9.67
C ASN A 98 -0.62 -6.27 -11.20
N TYR A 99 0.43 -6.66 -11.95
CA TYR A 99 0.43 -6.62 -13.43
C TYR A 99 -0.80 -7.31 -14.06
N LYS A 100 -1.21 -8.45 -13.48
CA LYS A 100 -2.33 -9.28 -13.94
C LYS A 100 -3.72 -8.65 -13.69
N LEU A 101 -3.77 -7.56 -12.92
CA LEU A 101 -4.99 -6.86 -12.54
C LEU A 101 -5.28 -5.66 -13.45
N TYR A 102 -4.30 -5.28 -14.28
CA TYR A 102 -4.50 -4.27 -15.31
C TYR A 102 -5.26 -4.87 -16.49
N GLY A 103 -6.21 -4.09 -17.03
CA GLY A 103 -6.90 -4.41 -18.27
C GLY A 103 -6.07 -4.00 -19.49
N ASP A 104 -6.74 -3.53 -20.53
CA ASP A 104 -6.07 -2.97 -21.70
C ASP A 104 -5.54 -1.57 -21.37
N ILE A 105 -4.22 -1.51 -21.13
CA ILE A 105 -3.44 -0.29 -20.87
C ILE A 105 -2.40 -0.13 -21.98
N ASP A 106 -1.94 1.10 -22.21
CA ASP A 106 -1.00 1.39 -23.30
C ASP A 106 0.43 1.00 -22.92
N SER A 107 0.82 1.22 -21.66
CA SER A 107 2.07 0.70 -21.09
C SER A 107 2.07 0.75 -19.56
N LEU A 108 2.95 -0.04 -18.95
CA LEU A 108 3.20 -0.05 -17.51
C LEU A 108 4.64 0.37 -17.21
N THR A 109 4.81 1.44 -16.43
CA THR A 109 6.09 1.79 -15.83
C THR A 109 6.05 1.47 -14.34
N ALA A 110 6.99 0.65 -13.87
CA ALA A 110 7.08 0.23 -12.48
C ALA A 110 8.35 0.81 -11.84
N VAL A 111 8.19 1.47 -10.68
CA VAL A 111 9.30 2.05 -9.92
C VAL A 111 9.32 1.44 -8.52
N ASP A 112 10.48 0.92 -8.11
CA ASP A 112 10.74 0.56 -6.72
C ASP A 112 12.16 0.93 -6.31
N ARG A 113 12.35 1.22 -5.02
CA ARG A 113 13.66 1.59 -4.48
C ARG A 113 14.52 0.36 -4.19
N SER A 114 13.89 -0.76 -3.86
CA SER A 114 14.56 -2.05 -3.63
C SER A 114 15.00 -2.65 -4.96
N LEU A 115 16.30 -2.91 -5.09
CA LEU A 115 16.85 -3.59 -6.27
C LEU A 115 16.39 -5.05 -6.30
N GLY A 116 16.30 -5.73 -5.15
CA GLY A 116 15.79 -7.09 -5.05
C GLY A 116 14.36 -7.20 -5.59
N MET A 117 13.49 -6.26 -5.24
CA MET A 117 12.14 -6.15 -5.79
C MET A 117 12.16 -5.98 -7.32
N CYS A 118 12.96 -5.04 -7.84
CA CYS A 118 13.08 -4.82 -9.28
C CYS A 118 13.59 -6.04 -10.07
N LEU A 119 14.51 -6.81 -9.49
CA LEU A 119 15.01 -8.05 -10.11
C LEU A 119 13.93 -9.13 -10.17
N GLU A 120 13.10 -9.25 -9.12
CA GLU A 120 11.92 -10.12 -9.15
C GLU A 120 10.87 -9.66 -10.15
N MET A 121 10.65 -8.34 -10.30
CA MET A 121 9.78 -7.81 -11.35
C MET A 121 10.29 -8.25 -12.73
N LYS A 122 11.60 -8.10 -13.00
CA LYS A 122 12.20 -8.50 -14.27
C LYS A 122 11.97 -9.99 -14.53
N ARG A 123 12.33 -10.86 -13.57
CA ARG A 123 12.13 -12.31 -13.67
C ARG A 123 10.67 -12.66 -13.95
N LYS A 124 9.74 -11.96 -13.30
CA LYS A 124 8.30 -12.15 -13.51
C LYS A 124 7.89 -11.73 -14.91
N VAL A 125 8.26 -10.53 -15.36
CA VAL A 125 7.93 -10.01 -16.70
C VAL A 125 8.47 -10.94 -17.80
N ASP A 126 9.74 -11.34 -17.72
CA ASP A 126 10.38 -12.28 -18.66
C ASP A 126 9.64 -13.63 -18.72
N SER A 127 9.08 -14.07 -17.59
CA SER A 127 8.35 -15.35 -17.50
C SER A 127 6.92 -15.27 -18.00
N VAL A 128 6.21 -14.18 -17.73
CA VAL A 128 4.75 -14.07 -17.97
C VAL A 128 4.41 -13.38 -19.27
N LYS A 129 5.35 -12.60 -19.82
CA LYS A 129 5.25 -11.87 -21.10
C LYS A 129 3.92 -11.10 -21.23
N PRO A 130 3.75 -9.99 -20.50
CA PRO A 130 2.51 -9.21 -20.50
C PRO A 130 2.08 -8.77 -21.90
N LYS A 131 0.79 -8.49 -22.10
CA LYS A 131 0.27 -8.06 -23.42
C LYS A 131 0.58 -6.59 -23.77
N PHE A 132 1.23 -5.87 -22.88
CA PHE A 132 1.55 -4.45 -22.99
C PHE A 132 3.02 -4.21 -22.64
N PRO A 133 3.63 -3.14 -23.14
CA PRO A 133 5.00 -2.78 -22.80
C PRO A 133 5.19 -2.54 -21.29
N VAL A 134 6.31 -3.01 -20.74
CA VAL A 134 6.68 -2.81 -19.34
C VAL A 134 8.08 -2.20 -19.23
N THR A 135 8.22 -1.12 -18.46
CA THR A 135 9.51 -0.54 -18.10
C THR A 135 9.71 -0.63 -16.59
N ILE A 136 10.82 -1.20 -16.15
CA ILE A 136 11.18 -1.35 -14.73
C ILE A 136 12.33 -0.40 -14.40
N ILE A 137 12.14 0.43 -13.38
CA ILE A 137 13.12 1.41 -12.91
C ILE A 137 13.40 1.19 -11.42
N CYS A 138 14.69 1.15 -11.08
CA CYS A 138 15.13 1.17 -9.70
C CYS A 138 15.35 2.62 -9.26
N GLY A 139 14.49 3.16 -8.41
CA GLY A 139 14.53 4.58 -8.04
C GLY A 139 13.69 4.96 -6.82
N ASP A 140 13.91 6.16 -6.30
CA ASP A 140 13.13 6.73 -5.20
C ASP A 140 11.84 7.34 -5.74
N ALA A 141 10.70 6.88 -5.24
CA ALA A 141 9.40 7.43 -5.62
C ALA A 141 9.15 8.85 -5.09
N SER A 142 10.03 9.36 -4.22
CA SER A 142 10.07 10.76 -3.77
C SER A 142 10.89 11.67 -4.69
N ALA A 143 11.50 11.12 -5.74
CA ALA A 143 12.24 11.84 -6.78
C ALA A 143 12.17 11.07 -8.11
N LEU A 144 10.99 11.04 -8.73
CA LEU A 144 10.72 10.24 -9.90
C LEU A 144 11.46 10.80 -11.14
N PRO A 145 12.16 9.95 -11.91
CA PRO A 145 12.92 10.38 -13.08
C PRO A 145 12.02 10.50 -14.32
N PHE A 146 10.90 11.19 -14.20
CA PHE A 146 9.94 11.44 -15.28
C PHE A 146 9.69 12.93 -15.44
N GLU A 147 9.33 13.37 -16.64
CA GLU A 147 8.80 14.71 -16.84
C GLU A 147 7.39 14.85 -16.26
N ASP A 148 7.01 16.10 -16.04
CA ASP A 148 5.67 16.47 -15.58
C ASP A 148 4.61 15.94 -16.58
N GLU A 149 3.44 15.57 -16.04
CA GLU A 149 2.28 15.15 -16.85
C GLU A 149 2.52 13.98 -17.81
N SER A 150 3.28 12.97 -17.35
CA SER A 150 3.66 11.80 -18.15
C SER A 150 2.66 10.64 -18.09
N PHE A 151 1.77 10.57 -17.09
CA PHE A 151 0.94 9.37 -16.87
C PHE A 151 -0.56 9.68 -16.77
N ASN A 152 -1.38 8.82 -17.39
CA ASN A 152 -2.85 8.87 -17.32
C ASN A 152 -3.38 8.22 -16.04
N THR A 153 -2.65 7.25 -15.51
CA THR A 153 -2.98 6.60 -14.24
C THR A 153 -1.72 6.43 -13.40
N VAL A 154 -1.81 6.77 -12.12
CA VAL A 154 -0.78 6.44 -11.12
C VAL A 154 -1.38 5.48 -10.10
N VAL A 155 -0.63 4.46 -9.73
CA VAL A 155 -1.04 3.40 -8.80
C VAL A 155 -0.02 3.30 -7.67
N SER A 156 -0.52 3.14 -6.45
CA SER A 156 0.28 2.79 -5.28
C SER A 156 -0.44 1.72 -4.45
N THR A 157 0.24 0.62 -4.13
CA THR A 157 -0.32 -0.37 -3.19
C THR A 157 0.66 -0.65 -2.05
N HIS A 158 0.36 -0.12 -0.86
CA HIS A 158 1.20 -0.13 0.33
C HIS A 158 2.52 0.65 0.17
N GLY A 159 2.50 1.73 -0.62
CA GLY A 159 3.66 2.58 -0.86
C GLY A 159 3.82 3.66 0.20
N MET A 160 2.75 4.38 0.55
CA MET A 160 2.80 5.50 1.50
C MET A 160 3.24 5.09 2.90
N CYS A 161 2.95 3.85 3.33
CA CYS A 161 3.45 3.33 4.60
C CYS A 161 4.95 3.01 4.58
N SER A 162 5.56 2.89 3.41
CA SER A 162 6.90 2.30 3.21
C SER A 162 7.95 3.34 2.80
N VAL A 163 7.59 4.43 2.13
CA VAL A 163 8.55 5.48 1.73
C VAL A 163 9.12 6.25 2.92
N GLU A 164 10.31 6.85 2.81
CA GLU A 164 10.85 7.70 3.89
C GLU A 164 10.10 9.04 3.99
N LYS A 165 9.92 9.72 2.85
CA LYS A 165 9.33 11.07 2.76
C LYS A 165 7.96 11.05 2.06
N PRO A 166 6.86 10.72 2.77
CA PRO A 166 5.55 10.56 2.15
C PRO A 166 4.99 11.85 1.53
N HIS A 167 5.39 13.03 2.02
CA HIS A 167 4.98 14.31 1.43
C HIS A 167 5.61 14.51 0.04
N ASP A 168 6.93 14.36 -0.07
CA ASP A 168 7.66 14.50 -1.33
C ASP A 168 7.20 13.44 -2.35
N TYR A 169 6.94 12.21 -1.88
CA TYR A 169 6.30 11.15 -2.65
C TYR A 169 4.96 11.57 -3.27
N LEU A 170 4.08 12.22 -2.51
CA LEU A 170 2.78 12.68 -3.03
C LEU A 170 2.93 13.87 -3.98
N LEU A 171 3.91 14.76 -3.75
CA LEU A 171 4.22 15.85 -4.68
C LEU A 171 4.70 15.31 -6.03
N GLU A 172 5.60 14.33 -6.03
CA GLU A 172 6.07 13.68 -7.25
C GLU A 172 4.95 12.96 -7.99
N ILE A 173 4.07 12.24 -7.28
CA ILE A 173 2.87 11.65 -7.89
C ILE A 173 2.03 12.72 -8.57
N ALA A 174 1.74 13.83 -7.88
CA ALA A 174 0.94 14.91 -8.46
C ALA A 174 1.59 15.55 -9.68
N ARG A 175 2.92 15.69 -9.67
CA ARG A 175 3.72 16.26 -10.76
C ARG A 175 3.67 15.40 -12.02
N VAL A 176 3.86 14.09 -11.90
CA VAL A 176 3.90 13.18 -13.05
C VAL A 176 2.52 12.81 -13.58
N MET A 177 1.47 13.05 -12.79
CA MET A 177 0.09 12.90 -13.23
C MET A 177 -0.29 13.95 -14.28
N ARG A 178 -0.89 13.51 -15.38
CA ARG A 178 -1.62 14.42 -16.28
C ARG A 178 -2.79 15.09 -15.54
N PRO A 179 -3.25 16.27 -15.95
CA PRO A 179 -4.39 16.93 -15.31
C PRO A 179 -5.62 16.01 -15.16
N SER A 180 -5.99 15.28 -16.22
CA SER A 180 -7.13 14.36 -16.22
C SER A 180 -6.85 12.99 -15.56
N ALA A 181 -5.63 12.77 -15.07
CA ALA A 181 -5.19 11.49 -14.53
C ALA A 181 -5.88 11.13 -13.21
N ARG A 182 -5.87 9.84 -12.91
CA ARG A 182 -6.34 9.30 -11.63
C ARG A 182 -5.19 8.69 -10.86
N PHE A 183 -5.18 8.96 -9.55
CA PHE A 183 -4.32 8.27 -8.60
C PHE A 183 -5.15 7.25 -7.83
N PHE A 184 -4.76 5.98 -7.93
CA PHE A 184 -5.36 4.86 -7.21
C PHE A 184 -4.40 4.39 -6.13
N ALA A 185 -4.82 4.49 -4.87
CA ALA A 185 -4.03 4.06 -3.73
C ALA A 185 -4.77 2.97 -2.95
N LEU A 186 -4.09 1.86 -2.68
CA LEU A 186 -4.49 0.91 -1.64
C LEU A 186 -3.43 0.94 -0.55
N GLU A 187 -3.76 1.51 0.60
CA GLU A 187 -2.79 1.75 1.66
C GLU A 187 -3.16 1.07 2.96
N ARG A 188 -2.11 0.78 3.72
CA ARG A 188 -2.26 0.51 5.14
C ARG A 188 -2.11 1.84 5.86
N GLY A 189 -2.99 2.08 6.83
CA GLY A 189 -2.92 3.30 7.59
C GLY A 189 -3.25 3.13 9.05
N VAL A 190 -3.47 4.28 9.71
CA VAL A 190 -3.95 4.30 11.08
C VAL A 190 -5.22 3.49 11.24
N VAL A 191 -5.40 2.85 12.40
CA VAL A 191 -6.67 2.20 12.73
C VAL A 191 -7.77 3.27 12.72
N TYR A 192 -8.66 3.17 11.73
CA TYR A 192 -9.67 4.19 11.43
C TYR A 192 -10.63 4.44 12.60
N TYR A 193 -11.08 3.36 13.24
CA TYR A 193 -12.01 3.41 14.36
C TYR A 193 -11.32 3.95 15.62
N ARG A 194 -11.49 5.26 15.86
CA ARG A 194 -10.80 6.00 16.95
C ARG A 194 -10.90 5.33 18.33
N PRO A 195 -12.06 4.81 18.79
CA PRO A 195 -12.14 4.15 20.09
C PRO A 195 -11.27 2.89 20.17
N LEU A 196 -11.31 2.05 19.13
CA LEU A 196 -10.47 0.86 19.04
C LEU A 196 -8.99 1.23 19.01
N ARG A 197 -8.63 2.24 18.22
CA ARG A 197 -7.25 2.73 18.15
C ARG A 197 -6.71 3.15 19.52
N ARG A 198 -7.47 3.94 20.28
CA ARG A 198 -7.10 4.38 21.63
C ARG A 198 -6.90 3.19 22.60
N ILE A 199 -7.72 2.15 22.49
CA ILE A 199 -7.55 0.94 23.29
C ILE A 199 -6.22 0.26 22.92
N LEU A 200 -5.92 0.10 21.63
CA LEU A 200 -4.69 -0.55 21.20
C LEU A 200 -3.43 0.26 21.57
N GLU A 201 -3.52 1.59 21.54
CA GLU A 201 -2.49 2.53 22.02
C GLU A 201 -2.24 2.36 23.52
N TRP A 202 -3.30 2.40 24.33
CA TRP A 202 -3.21 2.19 25.76
C TRP A 202 -2.59 0.83 26.12
N MET A 203 -2.88 -0.21 25.33
CA MET A 203 -2.34 -1.56 25.53
C MET A 203 -0.92 -1.76 24.98
N LYS A 204 -0.29 -0.73 24.40
CA LYS A 204 1.01 -0.79 23.70
C LYS A 204 1.07 -1.88 22.62
N ILE A 205 -0.05 -2.10 21.94
CA ILE A 205 -0.14 -3.05 20.80
C ILE A 205 0.13 -2.32 19.48
N TYR A 206 -0.37 -1.09 19.40
CA TYR A 206 -0.37 -0.26 18.21
C TYR A 206 -0.31 1.23 18.62
N PRO A 207 0.47 2.08 17.95
CA PRO A 207 1.51 1.70 17.01
C PRO A 207 2.69 1.07 17.75
N ASN A 208 3.36 0.11 17.12
CA ASN A 208 4.52 -0.57 17.68
C ASN A 208 5.80 -0.07 16.99
N PRO A 209 6.72 0.60 17.72
CA PRO A 209 7.95 1.18 17.14
C PRO A 209 8.89 0.17 16.49
N ASN A 210 8.76 -1.12 16.80
CA ASN A 210 9.58 -2.19 16.22
C ASN A 210 9.02 -2.74 14.90
N ILE A 211 7.86 -2.29 14.43
CA ILE A 211 7.30 -2.72 13.14
C ILE A 211 8.20 -2.31 11.96
N PRO A 212 8.72 -1.06 11.86
CA PRO A 212 9.70 -0.70 10.86
C PRO A 212 10.99 -1.54 10.91
N TRP A 213 11.45 -1.91 12.11
CA TRP A 213 12.65 -2.73 12.30
C TRP A 213 12.48 -4.16 11.77
N LYS A 214 11.27 -4.74 11.88
CA LYS A 214 10.98 -6.11 11.46
C LYS A 214 10.45 -6.21 10.03
N HIS A 215 9.65 -5.24 9.59
CA HIS A 215 8.87 -5.32 8.37
C HIS A 215 9.13 -4.20 7.37
N GLY A 216 9.94 -3.19 7.72
CA GLY A 216 10.34 -2.12 6.81
C GLY A 216 9.29 -1.02 6.59
N TYR A 217 8.04 -1.16 7.04
CA TYR A 217 6.99 -0.14 6.89
C TYR A 217 6.53 0.47 8.22
N PHE A 218 5.86 1.62 8.15
CA PHE A 218 5.22 2.31 9.26
C PHE A 218 3.72 2.01 9.29
N GLU A 219 3.19 1.51 10.40
CA GLU A 219 1.76 1.16 10.52
C GLU A 219 0.88 2.32 11.02
N ASN A 220 1.47 3.48 11.31
CA ASN A 220 0.81 4.62 11.98
C ASN A 220 0.70 5.88 11.13
N ARG A 221 0.92 5.76 9.82
CA ARG A 221 0.67 6.85 8.87
C ARG A 221 -0.81 6.90 8.52
N ASP A 222 -1.40 8.09 8.52
CA ASP A 222 -2.76 8.28 8.04
C ASP A 222 -2.72 8.66 6.54
N PRO A 223 -3.08 7.74 5.62
CA PRO A 223 -3.00 8.01 4.19
C PRO A 223 -4.01 9.07 3.75
N LEU A 224 -5.15 9.20 4.43
CA LEU A 224 -6.14 10.23 4.12
C LEU A 224 -5.66 11.61 4.56
N GLU A 225 -5.04 11.71 5.74
CA GLU A 225 -4.44 12.96 6.20
C GLU A 225 -3.28 13.39 5.29
N LEU A 226 -2.38 12.47 4.93
CA LEU A 226 -1.28 12.73 3.99
C LEU A 226 -1.80 13.29 2.65
N LEU A 227 -2.82 12.65 2.07
CA LEU A 227 -3.42 13.10 0.82
C LEU A 227 -4.17 14.43 0.93
N ARG A 228 -4.91 14.66 2.02
CA ARG A 228 -5.62 15.93 2.26
C ARG A 228 -4.68 17.10 2.47
N ASN A 229 -3.50 16.84 3.04
CA ASN A 229 -2.47 17.85 3.24
C ASN A 229 -1.66 18.15 1.96
N CYS A 230 -1.73 17.28 0.95
CA CYS A 230 -1.11 17.52 -0.36
C CYS A 230 -1.99 18.48 -1.19
N LYS A 231 -1.57 19.75 -1.30
CA LYS A 231 -2.33 20.81 -1.98
C LYS A 231 -2.60 20.56 -3.46
N ASN A 232 -1.83 19.68 -4.10
CA ASN A 232 -1.94 19.38 -5.53
C ASN A 232 -2.92 18.25 -5.84
N LEU A 233 -3.35 17.49 -4.82
CA LEU A 233 -4.26 16.36 -4.96
C LEU A 233 -5.57 16.62 -4.22
N LYS A 234 -6.66 16.12 -4.79
CA LYS A 234 -7.97 16.07 -4.15
C LYS A 234 -8.44 14.62 -4.07
N VAL A 235 -8.78 14.18 -2.87
CA VAL A 235 -9.44 12.88 -2.66
C VAL A 235 -10.87 12.97 -3.18
N THR A 236 -11.20 12.13 -4.15
CA THR A 236 -12.53 12.07 -4.77
C THR A 236 -13.41 10.95 -4.22
N ASP A 237 -12.79 9.86 -3.77
CA ASP A 237 -13.49 8.71 -3.21
C ASP A 237 -12.55 7.95 -2.29
N PHE A 238 -13.09 7.32 -1.24
CA PHE A 238 -12.33 6.42 -0.38
C PHE A 238 -13.23 5.39 0.31
N ALA A 239 -12.65 4.24 0.63
CA ALA A 239 -13.28 3.23 1.47
C ALA A 239 -12.26 2.66 2.47
N VAL A 240 -12.76 2.23 3.62
CA VAL A 240 -11.96 1.64 4.68
C VAL A 240 -12.46 0.24 4.97
N PHE A 241 -11.55 -0.74 5.04
CA PHE A 241 -11.90 -2.14 5.24
C PHE A 241 -10.82 -2.87 6.07
N GLY A 242 -11.02 -4.18 6.29
CA GLY A 242 -10.08 -5.02 7.03
C GLY A 242 -9.85 -4.50 8.46
N TYR A 243 -10.95 -4.32 9.20
CA TYR A 243 -10.95 -3.80 10.58
C TYR A 243 -10.43 -2.36 10.74
N GLY A 244 -10.52 -1.55 9.68
CA GLY A 244 -10.12 -0.14 9.75
C GLY A 244 -8.64 0.09 9.46
N MET A 245 -7.92 -0.91 8.94
CA MET A 245 -6.47 -0.83 8.70
C MET A 245 -6.11 -0.60 7.24
N ASN A 246 -7.02 -0.91 6.31
CA ASN A 246 -6.77 -0.79 4.87
C ASN A 246 -7.69 0.26 4.26
N TYR A 247 -7.14 1.05 3.35
CA TYR A 247 -7.79 2.17 2.69
C TYR A 247 -7.67 1.99 1.18
N THR A 248 -8.78 2.03 0.45
CA THR A 248 -8.75 2.33 -0.98
C THR A 248 -9.07 3.80 -1.17
N ILE A 249 -8.26 4.52 -1.92
CA ILE A 249 -8.39 5.96 -2.10
C ILE A 249 -8.24 6.29 -3.59
N VAL A 250 -9.16 7.08 -4.11
CA VAL A 250 -9.10 7.63 -5.47
C VAL A 250 -8.89 9.13 -5.37
N SER A 251 -7.79 9.62 -5.93
CA SER A 251 -7.47 11.04 -5.97
C SER A 251 -7.29 11.53 -7.41
N ARG A 252 -7.42 12.84 -7.59
CA ARG A 252 -7.12 13.55 -8.84
C ARG A 252 -6.27 14.76 -8.54
N ARG A 253 -5.65 15.34 -9.56
CA ARG A 253 -5.08 16.69 -9.45
C ARG A 253 -6.17 17.71 -9.12
N VAL A 254 -5.81 18.75 -8.39
CA VAL A 254 -6.73 19.87 -8.11
C VAL A 254 -7.13 20.57 -9.41
N ASP A 255 -6.17 20.79 -10.32
CA ASP A 255 -6.35 21.44 -11.62
C ASP A 255 -6.74 20.47 -12.74
N CYS A 256 -7.57 19.47 -12.44
CA CYS A 256 -7.92 18.39 -13.37
C CYS A 256 -8.70 18.80 -14.62
N ASP A 257 -9.19 20.04 -14.65
CA ASP A 257 -9.97 20.59 -15.77
C ASP A 257 -9.07 21.19 -16.86
N LYS A 258 -7.75 21.29 -16.62
CA LYS A 258 -6.79 21.72 -17.64
C LYS A 258 -6.61 20.64 -18.71
N MET A 259 -6.40 21.08 -19.95
CA MET A 259 -5.90 20.21 -21.01
C MET A 259 -4.39 20.05 -20.85
N SER A 260 -3.86 18.85 -21.04
CA SER A 260 -2.41 18.68 -21.19
C SER A 260 -2.04 18.93 -22.64
N GLU A 261 -1.03 19.75 -22.88
CA GLU A 261 -0.47 20.02 -24.22
C GLU A 261 0.67 19.04 -24.57
N LEU A 262 0.98 18.12 -23.66
CA LEU A 262 2.10 17.20 -23.76
C LEU A 262 1.68 15.90 -24.46
N SER A 263 2.63 15.31 -25.22
CA SER A 263 2.49 13.96 -25.80
C SER A 263 1.95 12.96 -24.77
N ASP A 264 1.20 11.96 -25.25
CA ASP A 264 0.66 10.91 -24.40
C ASP A 264 1.76 9.97 -23.90
N GLU A 265 2.84 9.76 -24.66
CA GLU A 265 3.93 8.85 -24.24
C GLU A 265 4.71 9.37 -23.01
N PRO A 266 4.98 8.51 -22.00
CA PRO A 266 5.75 8.89 -20.82
C PRO A 266 7.19 9.27 -21.16
N ARG A 267 7.63 10.45 -20.70
CA ARG A 267 8.99 10.92 -20.92
C ARG A 267 9.87 10.60 -19.72
N ILE A 268 10.78 9.64 -19.91
CA ILE A 268 11.74 9.20 -18.90
C ILE A 268 13.02 10.05 -19.00
N ARG A 269 13.44 10.65 -17.88
CA ARG A 269 14.68 11.43 -17.78
C ARG A 269 15.90 10.52 -17.91
N ASN A 270 17.00 11.07 -18.43
CA ASN A 270 18.27 10.36 -18.55
C ASN A 270 18.87 9.90 -17.21
N THR A 271 18.41 10.46 -16.08
CA THR A 271 18.78 10.05 -14.73
C THR A 271 18.12 8.75 -14.28
N ALA A 272 17.16 8.22 -15.04
CA ALA A 272 16.47 6.99 -14.69
C ALA A 272 17.40 5.77 -14.76
N ARG A 273 17.48 5.03 -13.65
CA ARG A 273 18.15 3.72 -13.62
C ARG A 273 17.17 2.65 -14.09
N ILE A 274 17.11 2.47 -15.41
CA ILE A 274 16.29 1.43 -16.04
C ILE A 274 16.93 0.06 -15.79
N VAL A 275 16.17 -0.84 -15.17
CA VAL A 275 16.60 -2.22 -14.89
C VAL A 275 16.22 -3.15 -16.04
N HIS A 276 15.06 -2.92 -16.65
CA HIS A 276 14.54 -3.76 -17.72
C HIS A 276 13.50 -3.00 -18.55
N LYS A 277 13.42 -3.36 -19.83
CA LYS A 277 12.32 -3.00 -20.73
C LYS A 277 11.85 -4.26 -21.43
N TYR A 278 10.54 -4.37 -21.54
CA TYR A 278 9.86 -5.43 -22.27
C TYR A 278 8.84 -4.77 -23.19
N ASP A 279 8.79 -5.23 -24.43
CA ASP A 279 7.76 -4.85 -25.40
C ASP A 279 7.28 -6.14 -26.07
N PRO A 280 5.97 -6.43 -26.07
CA PRO A 280 5.43 -7.62 -26.73
C PRO A 280 5.68 -7.65 -28.24
N LEU A 281 6.00 -6.51 -28.87
CA LEU A 281 6.30 -6.41 -30.30
C LEU A 281 7.78 -6.75 -30.64
N TRP A 282 8.64 -6.95 -29.65
CA TRP A 282 10.05 -7.34 -29.87
C TRP A 282 10.23 -8.86 -30.05
N GLU A 283 9.18 -9.65 -29.83
CA GLU A 283 9.15 -11.10 -29.99
C GLU A 283 8.39 -11.53 -31.25
#